data_AF-A0AAD5BCL0-F1
#
_entry.id   AF-A0AAD5BCL0-F1
#
_cell.length_a   1.000
_cell.length_b   1.000
_cell.length_c   1.000
_cell.angle_alpha   90.00
_cell.angle_beta   90.00
_cell.angle_gamma   90.00
#
_symmetry.space_group_name_H-M   'P 1'
#
loop_
_entity.id
_entity.type
_entity.pdbx_description
1 polymer ?
#
loop_
_entity_poly.entity_id
_entity_poly.type
_entity_poly.pdbx_seq_one_letter_code
_entity_poly.pdbx_strand_id
1 'polypeptide(L)'
;MVLDSQTAPLESCFCYSDYNEAVPPTKIEVDNLHSDMECDDVDVDVSSEQDETCKFKRGPYRYYSEAEKQRFWQLVIEQGSSAYRAAQALNISLQTAYNGKKNWNRLIADIANGIHKETKKRGRKPLLIQEHKFFLKDLVLSDPTVTVDFLLDRLRSTFEGVKASVSTIYNFLTKVCKFSLKRLSKWAMRRDSPELKQQRLEWALENKGKIDLEKNCVFIDEAGFNISATPSRADHFYSFVKSVLREIETNEELKEMKYLVLDNAATHKRRDLDLLVASSGMELAFLPAYLPALNAIEEFWSVCKAKIKRSNLTRKEQLTPRVREATAKITLESYQSFCKHASSFIPYCLEKRSF
;
A
#
# COMPACT_ATOMS: atom_id res chain seq x y z
N MET A 1 -31.52 -33.16 40.01
CA MET A 1 -30.44 -34.18 40.12
C MET A 1 -29.27 -33.68 39.31
N VAL A 2 -28.16 -33.38 39.98
CA VAL A 2 -26.85 -33.12 39.38
C VAL A 2 -26.21 -34.48 39.10
N LEU A 3 -25.67 -34.71 37.91
CA LEU A 3 -24.63 -35.73 37.69
C LEU A 3 -23.74 -35.33 36.50
N ASP A 4 -22.45 -35.31 36.79
CA ASP A 4 -21.29 -34.92 35.97
C ASP A 4 -21.10 -35.76 34.71
N SER A 5 -20.56 -35.11 33.66
CA SER A 5 -19.96 -35.79 32.50
C SER A 5 -18.45 -35.65 32.55
N GLN A 6 -17.75 -36.75 32.84
CA GLN A 6 -16.30 -36.85 32.71
C GLN A 6 -15.93 -37.05 31.24
N THR A 7 -15.18 -36.10 30.68
CA THR A 7 -14.52 -36.22 29.37
C THR A 7 -13.07 -36.65 29.59
N ALA A 8 -12.66 -37.73 28.93
CA ALA A 8 -11.27 -38.20 28.96
C ALA A 8 -10.37 -37.29 28.09
N PRO A 9 -9.15 -36.95 28.55
CA PRO A 9 -8.22 -36.12 27.78
C PRO A 9 -7.44 -36.91 26.71
N LEU A 10 -7.24 -36.27 25.56
CA LEU A 10 -6.49 -36.72 24.37
C LEU A 10 -4.95 -36.68 24.55
N GLU A 11 -4.44 -36.96 25.75
CA GLU A 11 -3.01 -36.86 26.08
C GLU A 11 -2.17 -38.05 25.59
N SER A 12 -2.74 -39.10 25.00
CA SER A 12 -1.99 -40.34 24.70
C SER A 12 -1.32 -40.43 23.33
N CYS A 13 -1.38 -39.40 22.48
CA CYS A 13 -0.77 -39.46 21.15
C CYS A 13 0.09 -38.22 20.88
N PHE A 14 1.41 -38.42 20.97
CA PHE A 14 2.54 -37.52 20.64
C PHE A 14 3.18 -36.75 21.79
N CYS A 15 4.32 -37.27 22.26
CA CYS A 15 5.29 -36.54 23.06
C CYS A 15 6.40 -35.98 22.16
N TYR A 16 6.61 -34.67 22.17
CA TYR A 16 7.61 -33.93 21.38
C TYR A 16 8.95 -33.75 22.12
N SER A 17 9.09 -34.31 23.32
CA SER A 17 10.26 -34.13 24.19
C SER A 17 11.56 -34.73 23.64
N ASP A 18 11.46 -35.73 22.77
CA ASP A 18 12.59 -36.61 22.43
C ASP A 18 13.49 -36.03 21.33
N TYR A 19 13.23 -34.81 20.86
CA TYR A 19 13.90 -34.26 19.66
C TYR A 19 14.93 -33.16 19.92
N ASN A 20 15.06 -32.63 21.16
CA ASN A 20 15.90 -31.45 21.43
C ASN A 20 17.34 -31.73 21.89
N GLU A 21 17.83 -32.98 21.87
CA GLU A 21 19.20 -33.28 22.32
C GLU A 21 20.31 -33.10 21.25
N ALA A 22 19.99 -32.58 20.06
CA ALA A 22 21.00 -32.35 19.02
C ALA A 22 21.17 -30.85 18.68
N VAL A 23 22.23 -30.27 19.25
CA VAL A 23 23.02 -29.08 18.82
C VAL A 23 22.61 -27.69 19.37
N PRO A 24 23.52 -26.96 20.07
CA PRO A 24 23.32 -25.59 20.53
C PRO A 24 23.95 -24.53 19.58
N PRO A 25 23.39 -23.30 19.47
CA PRO A 25 24.06 -22.18 18.80
C PRO A 25 24.80 -21.26 19.80
N THR A 26 26.05 -20.95 19.45
CA THR A 26 27.00 -20.07 20.14
C THR A 26 26.63 -18.59 20.07
N LYS A 27 26.73 -17.89 21.21
CA LYS A 27 26.67 -16.43 21.36
C LYS A 27 28.02 -15.79 21.03
N ILE A 28 28.02 -14.59 20.43
CA ILE A 28 29.13 -13.63 20.51
C ILE A 28 28.54 -12.26 20.83
N GLU A 29 28.92 -11.74 22.01
CA GLU A 29 28.74 -10.38 22.51
C GLU A 29 29.95 -9.54 22.12
N VAL A 30 29.79 -8.24 21.87
CA VAL A 30 30.86 -7.24 22.13
C VAL A 30 30.24 -5.90 22.54
N ASP A 31 30.57 -5.47 23.76
CA ASP A 31 30.39 -4.13 24.34
C ASP A 31 31.58 -3.19 23.99
N ASN A 32 31.34 -1.86 23.89
CA ASN A 32 31.94 -0.80 24.75
C ASN A 32 32.05 0.62 24.13
N LEU A 33 31.42 1.55 24.85
CA LEU A 33 31.74 2.93 25.27
C LEU A 33 32.91 3.80 24.71
N HIS A 34 32.52 5.06 24.40
CA HIS A 34 33.10 6.41 24.72
C HIS A 34 34.50 6.87 24.29
N SER A 35 34.57 8.07 23.66
CA SER A 35 35.32 9.26 24.17
C SER A 35 35.13 10.50 23.28
N ASP A 36 34.77 11.64 23.89
CA ASP A 36 34.81 13.00 23.33
C ASP A 36 36.25 13.53 23.15
N MET A 37 36.47 14.41 22.17
CA MET A 37 37.63 15.32 22.16
C MET A 37 37.33 16.58 21.34
N GLU A 38 37.22 17.73 22.03
CA GLU A 38 37.30 19.08 21.47
C GLU A 38 38.75 19.43 21.10
N CYS A 39 38.93 20.26 20.06
CA CYS A 39 40.06 21.18 19.97
C CYS A 39 39.65 22.45 19.22
N ASP A 40 39.83 23.58 19.90
CA ASP A 40 39.83 24.93 19.35
C ASP A 40 41.11 25.22 18.53
N ASP A 41 41.01 26.31 17.75
CA ASP A 41 42.00 27.38 17.59
C ASP A 41 42.67 27.69 16.21
N VAL A 42 42.38 28.93 15.79
CA VAL A 42 43.12 29.99 15.07
C VAL A 42 43.52 29.97 13.57
N ASP A 43 43.36 31.18 13.01
CA ASP A 43 43.52 31.74 11.66
C ASP A 43 44.91 31.70 11.03
N VAL A 44 44.98 31.69 9.69
CA VAL A 44 45.92 32.53 8.91
C VAL A 44 45.30 32.98 7.58
N ASP A 45 45.25 34.31 7.43
CA ASP A 45 44.83 35.11 6.28
C ASP A 45 45.93 35.19 5.20
N VAL A 46 45.57 35.11 3.91
CA VAL A 46 46.42 35.60 2.79
C VAL A 46 45.52 36.29 1.77
N SER A 47 45.66 37.61 1.76
CA SER A 47 44.96 38.57 0.90
C SER A 47 45.62 38.70 -0.48
N SER A 48 44.83 38.97 -1.51
CA SER A 48 45.22 39.85 -2.64
C SER A 48 43.97 40.40 -3.34
N GLU A 49 43.59 41.63 -2.95
CA GLU A 49 43.39 42.83 -3.79
C GLU A 49 43.03 42.64 -5.28
N GLN A 50 42.06 43.30 -5.93
CA GLN A 50 41.25 44.50 -5.72
C GLN A 50 40.12 44.46 -6.78
N ASP A 51 38.88 44.82 -6.42
CA ASP A 51 37.94 45.45 -7.37
C ASP A 51 36.87 46.22 -6.58
N GLU A 52 37.23 47.44 -6.16
CA GLU A 52 36.36 48.35 -5.41
C GLU A 52 35.28 48.93 -6.32
N THR A 53 34.17 48.20 -6.43
CA THR A 53 32.86 48.84 -6.62
C THR A 53 32.25 49.02 -5.23
N CYS A 54 32.15 50.27 -4.76
CA CYS A 54 31.48 50.63 -3.50
C CYS A 54 29.98 50.25 -3.56
N LYS A 55 29.67 48.97 -3.36
CA LYS A 55 28.31 48.49 -3.12
C LYS A 55 27.99 48.84 -1.68
N PHE A 56 27.11 49.82 -1.47
CA PHE A 56 26.50 50.09 -0.16
C PHE A 56 26.09 48.75 0.47
N LYS A 57 26.77 48.35 1.56
CA LYS A 57 26.43 47.14 2.30
C LYS A 57 24.99 47.32 2.79
N ARG A 58 24.06 46.49 2.28
CA ARG A 58 22.67 46.49 2.74
C ARG A 58 22.69 46.14 4.23
N GLY A 59 22.03 46.96 5.05
CA GLY A 59 21.85 46.66 6.47
C GLY A 59 21.08 45.35 6.69
N PRO A 60 21.02 44.85 7.93
CA PRO A 60 20.34 43.60 8.26
C PRO A 60 18.89 43.61 7.79
N TYR A 61 18.44 42.49 7.22
CA TYR A 61 17.09 42.36 6.69
C TYR A 61 16.06 42.40 7.83
N ARG A 62 15.12 43.35 7.77
CA ARG A 62 14.03 43.47 8.74
C ARG A 62 12.89 42.53 8.35
N TYR A 63 12.60 41.57 9.20
CA TYR A 63 11.44 40.70 9.08
C TYR A 63 10.25 41.33 9.81
N TYR A 64 9.08 41.29 9.15
CA TYR A 64 7.80 41.72 9.72
C TYR A 64 6.87 40.51 9.77
N SER A 65 6.28 40.28 10.94
CA SER A 65 5.26 39.26 11.15
C SER A 65 3.99 39.56 10.34
N GLU A 66 3.18 38.52 10.07
CA GLU A 66 1.89 38.71 9.39
C GLU A 66 0.93 39.58 10.22
N ALA A 67 1.00 39.54 11.56
CA ALA A 67 0.20 40.39 12.44
C ALA A 67 0.58 41.88 12.31
N GLU A 68 1.87 42.21 12.21
CA GLU A 68 2.32 43.59 11.99
C GLU A 68 1.89 44.12 10.61
N LYS A 69 1.95 43.27 9.57
CA LYS A 69 1.44 43.61 8.24
C LYS A 69 -0.06 43.83 8.24
N GLN A 70 -0.83 43.00 8.96
CA GLN A 70 -2.27 43.13 9.05
C GLN A 70 -2.68 44.43 9.76
N ARG A 71 -2.03 44.75 10.89
CA ARG A 71 -2.26 46.02 11.61
C ARG A 71 -1.93 47.23 10.73
N PHE A 72 -0.88 47.15 9.92
CA PHE A 72 -0.55 48.22 8.97
C PHE A 72 -1.67 48.46 7.97
N TRP A 73 -2.23 47.39 7.36
CA TRP A 73 -3.34 47.53 6.43
C TRP A 73 -4.63 47.98 7.11
N GLN A 74 -4.87 47.56 8.34
CA GLN A 74 -6.00 48.02 9.14
C GLN A 74 -5.97 49.55 9.34
N LEU A 75 -4.81 50.10 9.72
CA LEU A 75 -4.63 51.55 9.89
C LEU A 75 -4.81 52.32 8.57
N VAL A 76 -4.34 51.77 7.44
CA VAL A 76 -4.38 52.43 6.14
C VAL A 76 -5.76 52.35 5.47
N ILE A 77 -6.47 51.24 5.62
CA ILE A 77 -7.75 50.98 4.94
C ILE A 77 -8.94 51.37 5.83
N GLU A 78 -9.00 50.88 7.07
CA GLU A 78 -10.16 51.09 7.96
C GLU A 78 -10.15 52.46 8.64
N GLN A 79 -8.96 52.92 9.07
CA GLN A 79 -8.80 54.18 9.79
C GLN A 79 -8.39 55.35 8.89
N GLY A 80 -8.21 55.12 7.58
CA GLY A 80 -7.87 56.15 6.59
C GLY A 80 -6.52 56.86 6.82
N SER A 81 -5.62 56.29 7.62
CA SER A 81 -4.32 56.91 7.91
C SER A 81 -3.38 56.84 6.70
N SER A 82 -2.51 57.85 6.57
CA SER A 82 -1.48 57.83 5.53
C SER A 82 -0.49 56.68 5.77
N ALA A 83 0.07 56.12 4.68
CA ALA A 83 1.09 55.06 4.78
C ALA A 83 2.31 55.48 5.62
N TYR A 84 2.61 56.79 5.65
CA TYR A 84 3.63 57.38 6.51
C TYR A 84 3.26 57.25 7.99
N ARG A 85 2.06 57.68 8.39
CA ARG A 85 1.61 57.61 9.79
C ARG A 85 1.50 56.17 10.28
N ALA A 86 0.96 55.27 9.45
CA ALA A 86 0.87 53.85 9.77
C ALA A 86 2.25 53.18 9.88
N ALA A 87 3.22 53.57 9.04
CA ALA A 87 4.58 53.06 9.10
C ALA A 87 5.32 53.51 10.36
N GLN A 88 5.14 54.78 10.75
CA GLN A 88 5.73 55.30 11.99
C GLN A 88 5.14 54.62 13.23
N ALA A 89 3.82 54.44 13.29
CA ALA A 89 3.14 53.80 14.42
C ALA A 89 3.57 52.34 14.65
N LEU A 90 3.92 51.61 13.57
CA LEU A 90 4.30 50.20 13.62
C LEU A 90 5.81 49.96 13.43
N ASN A 91 6.62 51.03 13.43
CA ASN A 91 8.07 50.97 13.20
C ASN A 91 8.46 50.21 11.91
N ILE A 92 7.63 50.30 10.87
CA ILE A 92 7.89 49.72 9.55
C ILE A 92 8.74 50.71 8.76
N SER A 93 9.72 50.22 8.00
CA SER A 93 10.50 51.06 7.10
C SER A 93 9.57 51.79 6.11
N LEU A 94 9.73 53.10 6.00
CA LEU A 94 8.94 53.93 5.07
C LEU A 94 8.98 53.38 3.65
N GLN A 95 10.16 52.94 3.20
CA GLN A 95 10.33 52.37 1.86
C GLN A 95 9.50 51.08 1.68
N THR A 96 9.44 50.23 2.71
CA THR A 96 8.63 49.01 2.70
C THR A 96 7.13 49.33 2.67
N ALA A 97 6.69 50.31 3.47
CA ALA A 97 5.30 50.76 3.52
C ALA A 97 4.82 51.34 2.18
N TYR A 98 5.63 52.22 1.56
CA TYR A 98 5.31 52.79 0.25
C TYR A 98 5.37 51.74 -0.88
N ASN A 99 6.36 50.85 -0.88
CA ASN A 99 6.43 49.75 -1.84
C ASN A 99 5.24 48.78 -1.70
N GLY A 100 4.83 48.49 -0.45
CA GLY A 100 3.63 47.72 -0.15
C GLY A 100 2.36 48.37 -0.70
N LYS A 101 2.16 49.67 -0.42
CA LYS A 101 1.02 50.44 -0.94
C LYS A 101 0.99 50.50 -2.47
N LYS A 102 2.15 50.69 -3.11
CA LYS A 102 2.29 50.67 -4.58
C LYS A 102 1.90 49.32 -5.17
N ASN A 103 2.37 48.22 -4.59
CA ASN A 103 2.03 46.87 -5.03
C ASN A 103 0.55 46.54 -4.82
N TRP A 104 -0.04 47.01 -3.71
CA TRP A 104 -1.46 46.84 -3.42
C TRP A 104 -2.34 47.60 -4.42
N ASN A 105 -2.04 48.88 -4.71
CA ASN A 105 -2.74 49.65 -5.73
C ASN A 105 -2.67 48.97 -7.11
N ARG A 106 -1.51 48.39 -7.45
CA ARG A 106 -1.34 47.64 -8.70
C ARG A 106 -2.17 46.36 -8.73
N LEU A 107 -2.25 45.64 -7.61
CA LEU A 107 -3.08 44.43 -7.47
C LEU A 107 -4.57 44.77 -7.63
N ILE A 108 -5.05 45.83 -6.99
CA ILE A 108 -6.44 46.29 -7.11
C ILE A 108 -6.75 46.71 -8.55
N ALA A 109 -5.84 47.43 -9.21
CA ALA A 109 -5.99 47.78 -10.62
C ALA A 109 -5.99 46.54 -11.54
N ASP A 110 -5.13 45.56 -11.30
CA ASP A 110 -5.09 44.31 -12.05
C ASP A 110 -6.40 43.50 -11.84
N ILE A 111 -6.92 43.44 -10.61
CA ILE A 111 -8.21 42.79 -10.28
C ILE A 111 -9.39 43.50 -10.97
N ALA A 112 -9.42 44.83 -10.95
CA ALA A 112 -10.46 45.61 -11.63
C ALA A 112 -10.46 45.41 -13.15
N ASN A 113 -9.29 45.09 -13.73
CA ASN A 113 -9.13 44.74 -15.15
C ASN A 113 -9.29 43.24 -15.44
N GLY A 114 -9.73 42.43 -14.48
CA GLY A 114 -9.94 40.98 -14.64
C GLY A 114 -8.66 40.15 -14.74
N ILE A 115 -7.50 40.72 -14.42
CA ILE A 115 -6.19 40.06 -14.47
C ILE A 115 -5.85 39.50 -13.09
N HIS A 116 -6.08 38.20 -12.88
CA HIS A 116 -5.61 37.50 -11.69
C HIS A 116 -4.19 36.94 -11.90
N LYS A 117 -3.17 37.60 -11.31
CA LYS A 117 -1.78 37.09 -11.30
C LYS A 117 -1.44 36.47 -9.95
N GLU A 118 -1.20 35.17 -9.94
CA GLU A 118 -0.57 34.52 -8.79
C GLU A 118 0.90 34.95 -8.68
N THR A 119 1.33 35.30 -7.47
CA THR A 119 2.73 35.62 -7.21
C THR A 119 3.56 34.33 -7.24
N LYS A 120 4.33 34.11 -8.30
CA LYS A 120 5.28 32.99 -8.36
C LYS A 120 6.34 33.20 -7.29
N LYS A 121 6.38 32.33 -6.26
CA LYS A 121 7.50 32.29 -5.31
C LYS A 121 8.79 32.08 -6.12
N ARG A 122 9.77 32.98 -5.96
CA ARG A 122 11.10 32.83 -6.57
C ARG A 122 11.79 31.63 -5.93
N GLY A 123 11.68 30.47 -6.58
CA GLY A 123 12.38 29.24 -6.22
C GLY A 123 13.58 28.97 -7.11
N ARG A 124 14.39 27.97 -6.73
CA ARG A 124 15.47 27.44 -7.56
C ARG A 124 14.89 26.91 -8.88
N LYS A 125 15.57 27.17 -10.00
CA LYS A 125 15.17 26.63 -11.30
C LYS A 125 15.13 25.09 -11.23
N PRO A 126 14.10 24.44 -11.82
CA PRO A 126 14.00 22.99 -11.81
C PRO A 126 15.19 22.37 -12.58
N LEU A 127 15.76 21.31 -12.00
CA LEU A 127 16.91 20.58 -12.58
C LEU A 127 16.53 19.74 -13.80
N LEU A 128 15.25 19.35 -13.91
CA LEU A 128 14.72 18.54 -15.00
C LEU A 128 13.67 19.35 -15.75
N ILE A 129 13.81 19.40 -17.07
CA ILE A 129 12.91 20.13 -17.97
C ILE A 129 11.79 19.23 -18.49
N GLN A 130 10.86 19.84 -19.24
CA GLN A 130 9.72 19.14 -19.82
C GLN A 130 10.14 18.06 -20.83
N GLU A 131 11.25 18.23 -21.55
CA GLU A 131 11.78 17.21 -22.48
C GLU A 131 12.19 15.93 -21.74
N HIS A 132 12.90 16.07 -20.61
CA HIS A 132 13.23 14.94 -19.74
C HIS A 132 11.97 14.23 -19.23
N LYS A 133 10.87 14.96 -19.03
CA LYS A 133 9.59 14.39 -18.64
C LYS A 133 9.03 13.46 -19.71
N PHE A 134 9.02 13.89 -20.96
CA PHE A 134 8.53 13.08 -22.07
C PHE A 134 9.40 11.85 -22.26
N PHE A 135 10.71 12.02 -22.26
CA PHE A 135 11.67 10.93 -22.40
C PHE A 135 11.53 9.86 -21.30
N LEU A 136 11.50 10.28 -20.04
CA LEU A 136 11.35 9.35 -18.91
C LEU A 136 9.98 8.66 -18.91
N LYS A 137 8.93 9.35 -19.36
CA LYS A 137 7.60 8.73 -19.50
C LYS A 137 7.59 7.65 -20.58
N ASP A 138 8.18 7.93 -21.73
CA ASP A 138 8.24 6.98 -22.84
C ASP A 138 9.02 5.70 -22.48
N LEU A 139 10.17 5.87 -21.82
CA LEU A 139 10.97 4.75 -21.29
C LEU A 139 10.20 3.89 -20.27
N VAL A 140 9.50 4.52 -19.33
CA VAL A 140 8.76 3.78 -18.28
C VAL A 140 7.49 3.11 -18.86
N LEU A 141 6.86 3.70 -19.87
CA LEU A 141 5.68 3.12 -20.51
C LEU A 141 6.03 1.96 -21.45
N SER A 142 7.21 1.99 -22.08
CA SER A 142 7.71 0.89 -22.91
C SER A 142 8.17 -0.30 -22.07
N ASP A 143 8.89 -0.06 -20.98
CA ASP A 143 9.28 -1.09 -20.02
C ASP A 143 9.07 -0.62 -18.56
N PRO A 144 7.98 -1.06 -17.90
CA PRO A 144 7.71 -0.71 -16.50
C PRO A 144 8.67 -1.33 -15.48
N THR A 145 9.57 -2.23 -15.89
CA THR A 145 10.49 -2.96 -14.99
C THR A 145 11.83 -2.27 -14.80
N VAL A 146 12.08 -1.18 -15.53
CA VAL A 146 13.32 -0.41 -15.48
C VAL A 146 13.62 0.15 -14.09
N THR A 147 14.90 0.10 -13.71
CA THR A 147 15.38 0.69 -12.45
C THR A 147 15.60 2.19 -12.59
N VAL A 148 15.54 2.91 -11.46
CA VAL A 148 15.80 4.35 -11.44
C VAL A 148 17.24 4.66 -11.86
N ASP A 149 18.19 3.79 -11.53
CA ASP A 149 19.58 3.91 -11.95
C ASP A 149 19.73 3.79 -13.46
N PHE A 150 19.06 2.80 -14.08
CA PHE A 150 19.04 2.64 -15.53
C PHE A 150 18.45 3.87 -16.23
N LEU A 151 17.35 4.42 -15.70
CA LEU A 151 16.75 5.65 -16.21
C LEU A 151 17.70 6.85 -16.10
N LEU A 152 18.47 6.94 -15.02
CA LEU A 152 19.45 8.00 -14.83
C LEU A 152 20.59 7.90 -15.85
N ASP A 153 21.13 6.69 -16.06
CA ASP A 153 22.20 6.44 -17.03
C ASP A 153 21.74 6.75 -18.45
N ARG A 154 20.51 6.33 -18.79
CA ARG A 154 19.91 6.61 -20.10
C ARG A 154 19.66 8.11 -20.30
N LEU A 155 19.20 8.81 -19.27
CA LEU A 155 19.01 10.26 -19.30
C LEU A 155 20.33 11.00 -19.51
N ARG A 156 21.39 10.63 -18.78
CA ARG A 156 22.72 11.23 -18.90
C ARG A 156 23.39 10.97 -20.24
N SER A 157 23.11 9.81 -20.86
CA SER A 157 23.61 9.47 -22.19
C SER A 157 22.91 10.25 -23.31
N THR A 158 21.67 10.71 -23.06
CA THR A 158 20.85 11.38 -24.09
C THR A 158 20.92 12.90 -23.99
N PHE A 159 21.04 13.44 -22.77
CA PHE A 159 21.06 14.87 -22.50
C PHE A 159 22.37 15.28 -21.81
N GLU A 160 23.14 16.17 -22.44
CA GLU A 160 24.36 16.72 -21.86
C GLU A 160 24.06 17.63 -20.67
N GLY A 161 24.91 17.58 -19.63
CA GLY A 161 24.86 18.51 -18.50
C GLY A 161 23.81 18.20 -17.41
N VAL A 162 23.13 17.05 -17.46
CA VAL A 162 22.16 16.67 -16.42
C VAL A 162 22.86 16.25 -15.13
N LYS A 163 22.99 17.18 -14.18
CA LYS A 163 23.48 16.93 -12.80
C LYS A 163 22.38 16.39 -11.87
N ALA A 164 21.58 15.43 -12.34
CA ALA A 164 20.55 14.79 -11.53
C ALA A 164 21.13 13.63 -10.71
N SER A 165 20.65 13.45 -9.49
CA SER A 165 20.87 12.25 -8.67
C SER A 165 19.74 11.24 -8.85
N VAL A 166 19.96 9.99 -8.42
CA VAL A 166 18.93 8.92 -8.40
C VAL A 166 17.68 9.39 -7.66
N SER A 167 17.84 10.02 -6.49
CA SER A 167 16.73 10.58 -5.70
C SER A 167 15.99 11.71 -6.43
N THR A 168 16.67 12.47 -7.29
CA THR A 168 16.04 13.53 -8.11
C THR A 168 15.12 12.90 -9.14
N ILE A 169 15.56 11.84 -9.83
CA ILE A 169 14.75 11.10 -10.80
C ILE A 169 13.57 10.43 -10.09
N TYR A 170 13.79 9.77 -8.96
CA TYR A 170 12.72 9.18 -8.16
C TYR A 170 11.64 10.20 -7.77
N ASN A 171 12.06 11.35 -7.21
CA ASN A 171 11.13 12.43 -6.85
C ASN A 171 10.43 13.01 -8.08
N PHE A 172 11.10 13.09 -9.21
CA PHE A 172 10.51 13.59 -10.45
C PHE A 172 9.45 12.62 -11.00
N LEU A 173 9.75 11.32 -11.04
CA LEU A 173 8.81 10.28 -11.46
C LEU A 173 7.56 10.27 -10.56
N THR A 174 7.74 10.33 -9.24
CA THR A 174 6.64 10.28 -8.27
C THR A 174 5.87 11.60 -8.18
N LYS A 175 6.54 12.75 -8.04
CA LYS A 175 5.88 14.05 -7.79
C LYS A 175 5.41 14.73 -9.07
N VAL A 176 6.15 14.61 -10.17
CA VAL A 176 5.88 15.32 -11.44
C VAL A 176 5.22 14.40 -12.47
N CYS A 177 5.73 13.19 -12.67
CA CYS A 177 5.13 12.22 -13.60
C CYS A 177 3.96 11.43 -13.00
N LYS A 178 3.80 11.46 -11.67
CA LYS A 178 2.73 10.77 -10.92
C LYS A 178 2.77 9.24 -11.06
N PHE A 179 3.95 8.67 -11.25
CA PHE A 179 4.14 7.23 -11.18
C PHE A 179 4.16 6.75 -9.71
N SER A 180 3.66 5.54 -9.49
CA SER A 180 3.78 4.83 -8.22
C SER A 180 4.64 3.59 -8.41
N LEU A 181 5.57 3.34 -7.49
CA LEU A 181 6.37 2.14 -7.52
C LEU A 181 5.57 1.00 -6.90
N LYS A 182 5.33 -0.06 -7.66
CA LYS A 182 4.71 -1.29 -7.17
C LYS A 182 5.74 -2.41 -7.17
N ARG A 183 5.65 -3.29 -6.17
CA ARG A 183 6.51 -4.48 -6.10
C ARG A 183 6.12 -5.43 -7.21
N LEU A 184 7.12 -5.92 -7.95
CA LEU A 184 6.94 -7.00 -8.93
C LEU A 184 6.45 -8.27 -8.22
N SER A 185 5.31 -8.78 -8.65
CA SER A 185 4.79 -10.09 -8.24
C SER A 185 5.28 -11.16 -9.20
N LYS A 186 5.82 -12.25 -8.67
CA LYS A 186 6.19 -13.43 -9.46
C LYS A 186 4.94 -14.26 -9.73
N TRP A 187 4.63 -14.51 -11.00
CA TRP A 187 3.54 -15.40 -11.38
C TRP A 187 4.04 -16.50 -12.32
N ALA A 188 3.37 -17.65 -12.31
CA ALA A 188 3.70 -18.76 -13.19
C ALA A 188 3.36 -18.38 -14.64
N MET A 189 4.34 -18.47 -15.54
CA MET A 189 4.16 -18.15 -16.98
C MET A 189 2.98 -18.94 -17.60
N ARG A 190 2.75 -20.17 -17.14
CA ARG A 190 1.63 -21.00 -17.57
C ARG A 190 0.26 -20.33 -17.38
N ARG A 191 0.10 -19.43 -16.40
CA ARG A 191 -1.16 -18.71 -16.11
C ARG A 191 -1.67 -17.91 -17.31
N ASP A 192 -0.77 -17.46 -18.19
CA ASP A 192 -1.10 -16.66 -19.37
C ASP A 192 -1.17 -17.47 -20.67
N SER A 193 -1.05 -18.79 -20.58
CA SER A 193 -1.25 -19.69 -21.71
C SER A 193 -2.64 -19.52 -22.34
N PRO A 194 -2.74 -19.54 -23.68
CA PRO A 194 -4.03 -19.38 -24.37
C PRO A 194 -5.02 -20.48 -23.98
N GLU A 195 -4.55 -21.68 -23.66
CA GLU A 195 -5.36 -22.81 -23.21
C GLU A 195 -6.01 -22.52 -21.86
N LEU A 196 -5.25 -22.04 -20.87
CA LEU A 196 -5.84 -21.67 -19.58
C LEU A 196 -6.80 -20.51 -19.73
N LYS A 197 -6.47 -19.47 -20.52
CA LYS A 197 -7.37 -18.35 -20.79
C LYS A 197 -8.69 -18.81 -21.41
N GLN A 198 -8.64 -19.80 -22.29
CA GLN A 198 -9.82 -20.42 -22.87
C GLN A 198 -10.66 -21.16 -21.80
N GLN A 199 -10.02 -21.94 -20.92
CA GLN A 199 -10.71 -22.61 -19.80
C GLN A 199 -11.38 -21.60 -18.85
N ARG A 200 -10.76 -20.45 -18.58
CA ARG A 200 -11.40 -19.39 -17.75
C ARG A 200 -12.65 -18.84 -18.42
N LEU A 201 -12.59 -18.62 -19.74
CA LEU A 201 -13.72 -18.13 -20.51
C LEU A 201 -14.87 -19.13 -20.49
N GLU A 202 -14.59 -20.40 -20.78
CA GLU A 202 -15.58 -21.49 -20.79
C GLU A 202 -16.28 -21.58 -19.44
N TRP A 203 -15.50 -21.64 -18.36
CA TRP A 203 -16.04 -21.64 -17.00
C TRP A 203 -16.91 -20.40 -16.71
N ALA A 204 -16.47 -19.21 -17.10
CA ALA A 204 -17.23 -17.98 -16.88
C ALA A 204 -18.53 -17.94 -17.68
N LEU A 205 -18.56 -18.53 -18.88
CA LEU A 205 -19.77 -18.63 -19.71
C LEU A 205 -20.75 -19.67 -19.18
N GLU A 206 -20.26 -20.84 -18.78
CA GLU A 206 -21.07 -21.94 -18.23
C GLU A 206 -21.77 -21.55 -16.93
N ASN A 207 -21.09 -20.75 -16.11
CA ASN A 207 -21.56 -20.32 -14.79
C ASN A 207 -22.25 -18.95 -14.82
N LYS A 208 -22.32 -18.29 -15.99
CA LYS A 208 -22.94 -16.98 -16.14
C LYS A 208 -24.42 -17.02 -15.76
N GLY A 209 -24.81 -16.22 -14.76
CA GLY A 209 -26.18 -16.15 -14.26
C GLY A 209 -26.62 -17.31 -13.37
N LYS A 210 -25.77 -18.33 -13.19
CA LYS A 210 -25.97 -19.42 -12.22
C LYS A 210 -25.29 -19.11 -10.90
N ILE A 211 -23.98 -18.84 -10.97
CA ILE A 211 -23.12 -18.59 -9.82
C ILE A 211 -23.02 -17.08 -9.60
N ASP A 212 -23.47 -16.62 -8.44
CA ASP A 212 -23.28 -15.27 -7.92
C ASP A 212 -22.41 -15.39 -6.66
N LEU A 213 -21.11 -15.12 -6.84
CA LEU A 213 -20.10 -15.25 -5.78
C LEU A 213 -20.42 -14.41 -4.53
N GLU A 214 -21.29 -13.40 -4.64
CA GLU A 214 -21.69 -12.55 -3.53
C GLU A 214 -22.92 -13.06 -2.77
N LYS A 215 -23.73 -13.95 -3.37
CA LYS A 215 -25.08 -14.26 -2.86
C LYS A 215 -25.39 -15.73 -2.64
N ASN A 216 -24.85 -16.62 -3.47
CA ASN A 216 -25.30 -18.03 -3.47
C ASN A 216 -24.15 -19.05 -3.36
N CYS A 217 -22.99 -18.60 -2.91
CA CYS A 217 -21.76 -19.38 -2.89
C CYS A 217 -21.16 -19.52 -1.48
N VAL A 218 -20.68 -20.72 -1.17
CA VAL A 218 -19.83 -21.02 -0.01
C VAL A 218 -18.45 -21.40 -0.53
N PHE A 219 -17.40 -20.73 -0.07
CA PHE A 219 -16.02 -21.01 -0.45
C PHE A 219 -15.35 -21.89 0.60
N ILE A 220 -14.70 -22.96 0.17
CA ILE A 220 -13.86 -23.80 1.04
C ILE A 220 -12.48 -23.92 0.41
N ASP A 221 -11.46 -23.76 1.25
CA ASP A 221 -10.06 -23.95 0.87
C ASP A 221 -9.19 -24.17 2.11
N GLU A 222 -7.98 -24.66 1.87
CA GLU A 222 -7.00 -25.03 2.88
C GLU A 222 -5.86 -24.00 2.92
N ALA A 223 -5.45 -23.59 4.12
CA ALA A 223 -4.31 -22.69 4.28
C ALA A 223 -3.23 -23.26 5.17
N GLY A 224 -2.03 -23.39 4.62
CA GLY A 224 -0.82 -23.61 5.40
C GLY A 224 -0.45 -22.38 6.23
N PHE A 225 -0.25 -22.58 7.52
CA PHE A 225 0.55 -21.70 8.38
C PHE A 225 1.92 -22.36 8.50
N ASN A 226 3.02 -21.59 8.54
CA ASN A 226 4.42 -22.06 8.36
C ASN A 226 4.98 -23.03 9.45
N ILE A 227 4.15 -23.88 10.03
CA ILE A 227 4.50 -25.03 10.88
C ILE A 227 4.33 -26.24 9.97
N SER A 228 5.44 -26.88 9.56
CA SER A 228 5.51 -28.15 8.81
C SER A 228 4.16 -28.72 8.35
N ALA A 229 3.59 -28.17 7.27
CA ALA A 229 2.26 -28.55 6.82
C ALA A 229 2.35 -29.91 6.14
N THR A 230 1.66 -30.91 6.71
CA THR A 230 1.40 -32.16 6.01
C THR A 230 0.20 -31.98 5.09
N PRO A 231 0.21 -32.54 3.87
CA PRO A 231 -0.95 -32.49 2.98
C PRO A 231 -2.19 -33.06 3.68
N SER A 232 -3.33 -32.40 3.53
CA SER A 232 -4.59 -32.97 3.99
C SER A 232 -4.88 -34.27 3.22
N ARG A 233 -5.41 -35.28 3.91
CA ARG A 233 -5.93 -36.47 3.24
C ARG A 233 -7.34 -36.18 2.75
N ALA A 234 -7.71 -36.73 1.59
CA ALA A 234 -9.06 -36.61 1.05
C ALA A 234 -10.16 -37.03 2.05
N ASP A 235 -9.87 -37.96 2.97
CA ASP A 235 -10.79 -38.37 4.04
C ASP A 235 -11.06 -37.27 5.09
N HIS A 236 -10.02 -36.51 5.45
CA HIS A 236 -10.16 -35.40 6.38
C HIS A 236 -10.94 -34.26 5.74
N PHE A 237 -10.64 -33.96 4.47
CA PHE A 237 -11.37 -32.98 3.69
C PHE A 237 -12.85 -33.35 3.55
N TYR A 238 -13.17 -34.60 3.21
CA TYR A 238 -14.55 -35.08 3.14
C TYR A 238 -15.30 -34.92 4.47
N SER A 239 -14.65 -35.28 5.58
CA SER A 239 -15.23 -35.13 6.91
C SER A 239 -15.49 -33.66 7.26
N PHE A 240 -14.59 -32.76 6.86
CA PHE A 240 -14.74 -31.32 7.02
C PHE A 240 -15.92 -30.79 6.18
N VAL A 241 -16.00 -31.12 4.89
CA VAL A 241 -17.14 -30.72 4.04
C VAL A 241 -18.46 -31.20 4.62
N LYS A 242 -18.52 -32.46 5.09
CA LYS A 242 -19.71 -33.00 5.78
C LYS A 242 -20.10 -32.17 7.00
N SER A 243 -19.12 -31.70 7.79
CA SER A 243 -19.40 -30.83 8.95
C SER A 243 -19.94 -29.47 8.52
N VAL A 244 -19.40 -28.87 7.45
CA VAL A 244 -19.86 -27.58 6.92
C VAL A 244 -21.29 -27.69 6.38
N LEU A 245 -21.60 -28.73 5.62
CA LEU A 245 -22.95 -28.95 5.09
C LEU A 245 -23.98 -29.08 6.20
N ARG A 246 -23.63 -29.74 7.32
CA ARG A 246 -24.51 -29.87 8.48
C ARG A 246 -24.81 -28.52 9.14
N GLU A 247 -23.82 -27.63 9.21
CA GLU A 247 -24.00 -26.26 9.73
C GLU A 247 -24.88 -25.43 8.78
N ILE A 248 -24.72 -25.58 7.46
CA ILE A 248 -25.56 -24.93 6.45
C ILE A 248 -27.02 -25.39 6.58
N GLU A 249 -27.26 -26.69 6.74
CA GLU A 249 -28.60 -27.25 6.93
C GLU A 249 -29.27 -26.74 8.21
N THR A 250 -28.49 -26.50 9.26
CA THR A 250 -28.97 -26.05 10.57
C THR A 250 -29.30 -24.55 10.59
N ASN A 251 -28.64 -23.75 9.74
CA ASN A 251 -28.81 -22.30 9.72
C ASN A 251 -29.73 -21.85 8.57
N GLU A 252 -30.91 -21.34 8.90
CA GLU A 252 -31.91 -20.88 7.91
C GLU A 252 -31.35 -19.81 6.95
N GLU A 253 -30.45 -18.92 7.40
CA GLU A 253 -29.86 -17.87 6.56
C GLU A 253 -28.91 -18.45 5.50
N LEU A 254 -28.34 -19.64 5.74
CA LEU A 254 -27.40 -20.28 4.82
C LEU A 254 -28.10 -21.20 3.83
N LYS A 255 -29.40 -21.51 4.01
CA LYS A 255 -30.17 -22.36 3.09
C LYS A 255 -30.38 -21.76 1.71
N GLU A 256 -30.22 -20.45 1.57
CA GLU A 256 -30.27 -19.78 0.26
C GLU A 256 -29.02 -20.06 -0.59
N MET A 257 -27.94 -20.58 0.01
CA MET A 257 -26.71 -20.94 -0.69
C MET A 257 -26.93 -22.16 -1.56
N LYS A 258 -26.45 -22.10 -2.80
CA LYS A 258 -26.66 -23.15 -3.80
C LYS A 258 -25.37 -23.82 -4.23
N TYR A 259 -24.24 -23.11 -4.17
CA TYR A 259 -22.97 -23.61 -4.72
C TYR A 259 -21.90 -23.71 -3.66
N LEU A 260 -21.20 -24.84 -3.65
CA LEU A 260 -19.96 -25.03 -2.91
C LEU A 260 -18.79 -24.84 -3.87
N VAL A 261 -17.99 -23.79 -3.66
CA VAL A 261 -16.87 -23.42 -4.53
C VAL A 261 -15.57 -23.97 -3.97
N LEU A 262 -14.87 -24.78 -4.77
CA LEU A 262 -13.57 -25.38 -4.46
C LEU A 262 -12.53 -25.10 -5.55
N ASP A 263 -11.26 -25.12 -5.17
CA ASP A 263 -10.18 -25.17 -6.15
C ASP A 263 -10.06 -26.57 -6.79
N ASN A 264 -9.26 -26.67 -7.86
CA ASN A 264 -9.11 -27.90 -8.65
C ASN A 264 -8.08 -28.89 -8.04
N ALA A 265 -7.85 -28.86 -6.73
CA ALA A 265 -6.90 -29.76 -6.07
C ALA A 265 -7.33 -31.24 -6.16
N ALA A 266 -6.35 -32.14 -6.23
CA ALA A 266 -6.61 -33.58 -6.34
C ALA A 266 -7.32 -34.15 -5.09
N THR A 267 -7.09 -33.56 -3.92
CA THR A 267 -7.73 -33.90 -2.65
C THR A 267 -9.25 -33.68 -2.66
N HIS A 268 -9.74 -32.79 -3.53
CA HIS A 268 -11.16 -32.46 -3.66
C HIS A 268 -11.90 -33.39 -4.63
N LYS A 269 -11.18 -34.18 -5.45
CA LYS A 269 -11.79 -35.01 -6.52
C LYS A 269 -12.22 -36.39 -6.06
N ARG A 270 -12.69 -36.50 -4.81
CA ARG A 270 -13.18 -37.75 -4.26
C ARG A 270 -14.54 -38.08 -4.87
N ARG A 271 -14.74 -39.31 -5.36
CA ARG A 271 -15.92 -39.72 -6.14
C ARG A 271 -17.27 -39.57 -5.42
N ASP A 272 -17.27 -39.59 -4.09
CA ASP A 272 -18.46 -39.49 -3.23
C ASP A 272 -18.74 -38.05 -2.77
N LEU A 273 -17.85 -37.09 -3.06
CA LEU A 273 -18.02 -35.70 -2.65
C LEU A 273 -19.19 -35.03 -3.37
N ASP A 274 -19.31 -35.25 -4.68
CA ASP A 274 -20.41 -34.71 -5.50
C ASP A 274 -21.78 -35.17 -4.97
N LEU A 275 -21.89 -36.45 -4.60
CA LEU A 275 -23.11 -37.03 -4.05
C LEU A 275 -23.44 -36.45 -2.67
N LEU A 276 -22.43 -36.23 -1.83
CA LEU A 276 -22.60 -35.63 -0.51
C LEU A 276 -23.17 -34.21 -0.63
N VAL A 277 -22.57 -33.38 -1.48
CA VAL A 277 -22.99 -31.97 -1.67
C VAL A 277 -24.40 -31.91 -2.28
N ALA A 278 -24.69 -32.76 -3.28
CA ALA A 278 -26.01 -32.87 -3.88
C ALA A 278 -27.09 -33.30 -2.88
N SER A 279 -26.75 -34.17 -1.91
CA SER A 279 -27.71 -34.63 -0.89
C SER A 279 -28.19 -33.52 0.05
N SER A 280 -27.40 -32.45 0.20
CA SER A 280 -27.74 -31.25 0.97
C SER A 280 -28.43 -30.17 0.13
N GLY A 281 -28.77 -30.45 -1.14
CA GLY A 281 -29.43 -29.49 -2.04
C GLY A 281 -28.50 -28.44 -2.65
N MET A 282 -27.19 -28.61 -2.50
CA MET A 282 -26.16 -27.74 -3.09
C MET A 282 -25.52 -28.41 -4.32
N GLU A 283 -24.83 -27.63 -5.14
CA GLU A 283 -24.06 -28.09 -6.29
C GLU A 283 -22.58 -27.75 -6.13
N LEU A 284 -21.71 -28.66 -6.56
CA LEU A 284 -20.26 -28.44 -6.46
C LEU A 284 -19.75 -27.66 -7.68
N ALA A 285 -19.03 -26.58 -7.43
CA ALA A 285 -18.43 -25.73 -8.46
C ALA A 285 -16.91 -25.69 -8.30
N PHE A 286 -16.20 -26.31 -9.25
CA PHE A 286 -14.74 -26.24 -9.30
C PHE A 286 -14.25 -25.00 -10.03
N LEU A 287 -13.32 -24.27 -9.44
CA LEU A 287 -12.62 -23.18 -10.11
C LEU A 287 -11.63 -23.72 -11.14
N PRO A 288 -11.39 -23.01 -12.26
CA PRO A 288 -10.39 -23.43 -13.23
C PRO A 288 -8.97 -23.37 -12.65
N ALA A 289 -8.02 -24.04 -13.30
CA ALA A 289 -6.65 -24.08 -12.81
C ALA A 289 -6.00 -22.69 -12.76
N TYR A 290 -5.19 -22.45 -11.72
CA TYR A 290 -4.42 -21.21 -11.51
C TYR A 290 -5.28 -19.93 -11.40
N LEU A 291 -6.49 -20.04 -10.82
CA LEU A 291 -7.43 -18.93 -10.59
C LEU A 291 -7.74 -18.64 -9.11
N PRO A 292 -6.74 -18.37 -8.26
CA PRO A 292 -6.99 -18.00 -6.87
C PRO A 292 -7.78 -16.69 -6.74
N ALA A 293 -7.75 -15.82 -7.76
CA ALA A 293 -8.45 -14.53 -7.74
C ALA A 293 -9.98 -14.67 -7.74
N LEU A 294 -10.53 -15.79 -8.20
CA LEU A 294 -11.98 -16.08 -8.11
C LEU A 294 -12.36 -16.76 -6.79
N ASN A 295 -11.38 -17.14 -5.97
CA ASN A 295 -11.60 -17.77 -4.68
C ASN A 295 -11.59 -16.71 -3.58
N ALA A 296 -12.78 -16.28 -3.11
CA ALA A 296 -12.88 -15.20 -2.11
C ALA A 296 -12.16 -15.53 -0.79
N ILE A 297 -11.97 -16.81 -0.47
CA ILE A 297 -11.29 -17.25 0.75
C ILE A 297 -9.78 -16.92 0.76
N GLU A 298 -9.17 -16.69 -0.41
CA GLU A 298 -7.76 -16.30 -0.50
C GLU A 298 -7.52 -14.92 0.12
N GLU A 299 -8.46 -13.99 -0.07
CA GLU A 299 -8.41 -12.68 0.58
C GLU A 299 -8.60 -12.80 2.08
N PHE A 300 -9.54 -13.65 2.50
CA PHE A 300 -9.74 -13.98 3.91
C PHE A 300 -8.44 -14.50 4.54
N TRP A 301 -7.75 -15.44 3.90
CA TRP A 301 -6.48 -15.98 4.40
C TRP A 301 -5.38 -14.93 4.42
N SER A 302 -5.32 -14.03 3.43
CA SER A 302 -4.39 -12.89 3.42
C SER A 302 -4.59 -11.99 4.65
N VAL A 303 -5.83 -11.62 4.95
CA VAL A 303 -6.18 -10.78 6.11
C VAL A 303 -5.93 -11.52 7.43
N CYS A 304 -6.32 -12.79 7.52
CA CYS A 304 -6.12 -13.63 8.70
C CYS A 304 -4.62 -13.78 9.02
N LYS A 305 -3.81 -14.17 8.03
CA LYS A 305 -2.34 -14.28 8.18
C LYS A 305 -1.70 -12.95 8.52
N ALA A 306 -2.15 -11.84 7.96
CA ALA A 306 -1.65 -10.51 8.31
C ALA A 306 -1.95 -10.14 9.78
N LYS A 307 -3.14 -10.46 10.28
CA LYS A 307 -3.50 -10.24 11.70
C LYS A 307 -2.64 -11.09 12.63
N ILE A 308 -2.39 -12.36 12.30
CA ILE A 308 -1.55 -13.26 13.11
C ILE A 308 -0.10 -12.77 13.14
N LYS A 309 0.46 -12.36 11.99
CA LYS A 309 1.85 -11.90 11.88
C LYS A 309 2.15 -10.60 12.65
N ARG A 310 1.14 -9.78 12.96
CA ARG A 310 1.33 -8.52 13.70
C ARG A 310 1.65 -8.73 15.18
N SER A 311 1.47 -9.95 15.69
CA SER A 311 1.80 -10.33 17.07
C SER A 311 2.80 -11.48 17.06
N ASN A 312 3.95 -11.31 17.72
CA ASN A 312 4.91 -12.41 17.86
C ASN A 312 4.27 -13.57 18.64
N LEU A 313 4.41 -14.79 18.12
CA LEU A 313 4.02 -16.00 18.82
C LEU A 313 5.12 -16.33 19.83
N THR A 314 4.74 -16.47 21.09
CA THR A 314 5.65 -16.99 22.10
C THR A 314 5.74 -18.52 21.94
N ARG A 315 6.89 -19.14 22.24
CA ARG A 315 7.11 -20.60 22.12
C ARG A 315 6.06 -21.48 22.83
N LYS A 316 5.32 -20.92 23.78
CA LYS A 316 4.26 -21.59 24.57
C LYS A 316 2.85 -21.44 23.98
N GLU A 317 2.64 -20.59 22.99
CA GLU A 317 1.32 -20.31 22.44
C GLU A 317 0.99 -21.26 21.30
N GLN A 318 -0.19 -21.86 21.37
CA GLN A 318 -0.73 -22.67 20.27
C GLN A 318 -1.26 -21.77 19.15
N LEU A 319 -1.12 -22.20 17.91
CA LEU A 319 -1.59 -21.46 16.74
C LEU A 319 -3.13 -21.41 16.67
N THR A 320 -3.82 -22.48 17.09
CA THR A 320 -5.28 -22.63 16.96
C THR A 320 -6.08 -21.52 17.65
N PRO A 321 -5.83 -21.16 18.93
CA PRO A 321 -6.50 -20.02 19.57
C PRO A 321 -6.28 -18.69 18.84
N ARG A 322 -5.06 -18.45 18.31
CA ARG A 322 -4.73 -17.22 17.59
C ARG A 322 -5.45 -17.12 16.25
N VAL A 323 -5.59 -18.24 15.53
CA VAL A 323 -6.39 -18.29 14.31
C VAL A 323 -7.84 -17.94 14.64
N ARG A 324 -8.43 -18.55 15.69
CA ARG A 324 -9.80 -18.24 16.13
C ARG A 324 -10.00 -16.77 16.50
N GLU A 325 -9.06 -16.17 17.22
CA GLU A 325 -9.13 -14.76 17.58
C GLU A 325 -9.00 -13.84 16.34
N ALA A 326 -8.09 -14.18 15.42
CA ALA A 326 -7.91 -13.43 14.19
C ALA A 326 -9.15 -13.47 13.29
N THR A 327 -9.81 -14.65 13.17
CA THR A 327 -11.04 -14.82 12.39
C THR A 327 -12.23 -14.11 13.04
N ALA A 328 -12.35 -14.13 14.37
CA ALA A 328 -13.39 -13.40 15.09
C ALA A 328 -13.31 -11.86 14.91
N LYS A 329 -12.13 -11.34 14.56
CA LYS A 329 -11.90 -9.92 14.27
C LYS A 329 -12.17 -9.54 12.81
N ILE A 330 -12.70 -10.44 11.98
CA ILE A 330 -13.07 -10.15 10.59
C ILE A 330 -14.57 -9.83 10.55
N THR A 331 -14.92 -8.66 10.02
CA THR A 331 -16.30 -8.17 9.98
C THR A 331 -17.07 -8.71 8.78
N LEU A 332 -18.40 -8.70 8.86
CA LEU A 332 -19.27 -9.09 7.73
C LEU A 332 -18.99 -8.26 6.47
N GLU A 333 -18.75 -6.96 6.62
CA GLU A 333 -18.37 -6.06 5.52
C GLU A 333 -17.08 -6.49 4.82
N SER A 334 -16.13 -7.08 5.58
CA SER A 334 -14.89 -7.62 5.00
C SER A 334 -15.18 -8.83 4.12
N TYR A 335 -16.03 -9.76 4.57
CA TYR A 335 -16.45 -10.91 3.76
C TYR A 335 -17.16 -10.48 2.47
N GLN A 336 -18.09 -9.53 2.56
CA GLN A 336 -18.75 -8.98 1.37
C GLN A 336 -17.75 -8.33 0.41
N SER A 337 -16.74 -7.64 0.94
CA SER A 337 -15.68 -7.03 0.13
C SER A 337 -14.83 -8.09 -0.59
N PHE A 338 -14.54 -9.21 0.07
CA PHE A 338 -13.81 -10.33 -0.53
C PHE A 338 -14.58 -10.96 -1.70
N CYS A 339 -15.88 -11.21 -1.51
CA CYS A 339 -16.73 -11.73 -2.58
C CYS A 339 -16.84 -10.76 -3.75
N LYS A 340 -17.00 -9.45 -3.49
CA LYS A 340 -17.01 -8.41 -4.54
C LYS A 340 -15.70 -8.35 -5.32
N HIS A 341 -14.57 -8.47 -4.62
CA HIS A 341 -13.27 -8.49 -5.27
C HIS A 341 -13.13 -9.72 -6.18
N ALA A 342 -13.54 -10.90 -5.72
CA ALA A 342 -13.57 -12.12 -6.54
C ALA A 342 -14.48 -11.95 -7.79
N SER A 343 -15.69 -11.42 -7.61
CA SER A 343 -16.63 -11.12 -8.70
C SER A 343 -16.05 -10.17 -9.74
N SER A 344 -15.20 -9.23 -9.32
CA SER A 344 -14.59 -8.24 -10.23
C SER A 344 -13.69 -8.87 -11.31
N PHE A 345 -13.24 -10.11 -11.13
CA PHE A 345 -12.42 -10.85 -12.10
C PHE A 345 -13.24 -11.63 -13.14
N ILE A 346 -14.56 -11.79 -12.95
CA ILE A 346 -15.42 -12.48 -13.92
C ILE A 346 -15.38 -11.79 -15.30
N PRO A 347 -15.50 -10.45 -15.41
CA PRO A 347 -15.34 -9.75 -16.69
C PRO A 347 -13.99 -10.01 -17.37
N TYR A 348 -12.91 -10.11 -16.58
CA TYR A 348 -11.57 -10.37 -17.14
C TYR A 348 -11.48 -11.78 -17.75
N CYS A 349 -12.19 -12.76 -17.17
CA CYS A 349 -12.31 -14.09 -17.74
C CYS A 349 -13.06 -14.06 -19.07
N LEU A 350 -14.17 -13.31 -19.14
CA LEU A 350 -14.98 -13.15 -20.35
C LEU A 350 -14.20 -12.48 -21.49
N GLU A 351 -13.30 -11.55 -21.16
CA GLU A 351 -12.50 -10.81 -22.13
C GLU A 351 -11.12 -11.45 -22.42
N LYS A 352 -10.83 -12.63 -21.84
CA LYS A 352 -9.51 -13.30 -21.93
C LYS A 352 -8.32 -12.41 -21.54
N ARG A 353 -8.53 -11.46 -20.63
CA ARG A 353 -7.46 -10.59 -20.14
C ARG A 353 -6.53 -11.36 -19.21
N SER A 354 -5.25 -11.02 -19.24
CA SER A 354 -4.30 -11.47 -18.20
C SER A 354 -4.56 -10.68 -16.91
N PHE A 355 -4.58 -11.37 -15.77
CA PHE A 355 -4.69 -10.80 -14.42
C PHE A 355 -4.15 -11.76 -13.38
#